data_AF-A0A7S0BZI5-F1
#
_entry.id   AF-A0A7S0BZI5-F1
#
_cell.length_a   1.000
_cell.length_b   1.000
_cell.length_c   1.000
_cell.angle_alpha   90.00
_cell.angle_beta   90.00
_cell.angle_gamma   90.00
#
_symmetry.space_group_name_H-M   'P 1'
#
loop_
_entity.id
_entity.type
_entity.pdbx_description
1 polymer ?
#
loop_
_entity_poly.entity_id
_entity_poly.type
_entity_poly.pdbx_seq_one_letter_code
_entity_poly.pdbx_strand_id
1 'polypeptide(L)'
;MKKETKNSAENTTSLVHRLTKSLSLPDLVSGVTCAMIDHYVKEQFNQGTLSEKKISTMCVSMIYLVCIAGSTMQRLACQTLKSEKLECKRKSQMEYCSFANAGLKRAKQDSLSFTKEKGLNASKRVHTAEMNVAETKPTPEVQASISNSGKRKAEKMLEPEDCFDQLDNFDADLAYSSVDASKCSLNPTQNVNSLRGWQTWSEQKSWNRDLILIEKSACISRRMIHNFCSKNLFPRRAELLERGQEWLQKEAESGCGSYMANLTTAASIMVLGKP
;
A
#
# COMPACT_ATOMS: atom_id res chain seq x y z
N MET A 1 3.79 -41.71 -7.00
CA MET A 1 3.37 -40.42 -6.41
C MET A 1 4.52 -39.41 -6.20
N LYS A 2 5.72 -39.76 -5.70
CA LYS A 2 6.82 -38.78 -5.52
C LYS A 2 7.37 -38.10 -6.80
N LYS A 3 7.15 -38.68 -7.99
CA LYS A 3 7.65 -38.12 -9.26
C LYS A 3 6.78 -36.96 -9.79
N GLU A 4 5.47 -36.98 -9.57
CA GLU A 4 4.57 -35.93 -10.08
C GLU A 4 4.73 -34.60 -9.34
N THR A 5 4.99 -34.65 -8.03
CA THR A 5 5.18 -33.45 -7.21
C THR A 5 6.43 -32.66 -7.60
N LYS A 6 7.48 -33.33 -8.09
CA LYS A 6 8.73 -32.68 -8.48
C LYS A 6 8.55 -31.79 -9.72
N ASN A 7 7.86 -32.30 -10.75
CA ASN A 7 7.62 -31.55 -11.98
C ASN A 7 6.70 -30.34 -11.74
N SER A 8 5.74 -30.45 -10.82
CA SER A 8 4.82 -29.35 -10.48
C SER A 8 5.53 -28.17 -9.83
N ALA A 9 6.50 -28.42 -8.94
CA ALA A 9 7.26 -27.37 -8.27
C ALA A 9 8.16 -26.59 -9.26
N GLU A 10 8.85 -27.30 -10.15
CA GLU A 10 9.71 -26.68 -11.19
C GLU A 10 8.89 -25.79 -12.14
N ASN A 11 7.69 -26.22 -12.52
CA ASN A 11 6.77 -25.44 -13.34
C ASN A 11 6.25 -24.18 -12.61
N THR A 12 6.07 -24.27 -11.29
CA THR A 12 5.59 -23.16 -10.46
C THR A 12 6.66 -22.07 -10.35
N THR A 13 7.88 -22.43 -9.99
CA THR A 13 9.00 -21.49 -9.84
C THR A 13 9.35 -20.81 -11.16
N SER A 14 9.40 -21.57 -12.27
CA SER A 14 9.65 -21.01 -13.60
C SER A 14 8.54 -20.04 -14.04
N LEU A 15 7.27 -20.35 -13.75
CA LEU A 15 6.15 -19.46 -14.02
C LEU A 15 6.26 -18.15 -13.21
N VAL A 16 6.49 -18.24 -11.90
CA VAL A 16 6.65 -17.07 -11.03
C VAL A 16 7.80 -16.20 -11.52
N HIS A 17 8.97 -16.79 -11.76
CA HIS A 17 10.15 -16.05 -12.22
C HIS A 17 9.94 -15.36 -13.57
N ARG A 18 9.28 -16.03 -14.52
CA ARG A 18 8.93 -15.43 -15.82
C ARG A 18 7.99 -14.24 -15.65
N LEU A 19 6.97 -14.37 -14.79
CA LEU A 19 5.99 -13.31 -14.54
C LEU A 19 6.61 -12.12 -13.79
N THR A 20 7.39 -12.36 -12.75
CA THR A 20 8.06 -11.27 -12.00
C THR A 20 9.02 -10.51 -12.89
N LYS A 21 9.77 -11.20 -13.75
CA LYS A 21 10.63 -10.58 -14.75
C LYS A 21 9.83 -9.77 -15.78
N SER A 22 8.74 -10.33 -16.32
CA SER A 22 7.87 -9.62 -17.27
C SER A 22 7.26 -8.36 -16.66
N LEU A 23 6.95 -8.38 -15.36
CA LEU A 23 6.40 -7.24 -14.62
C LEU A 23 7.50 -6.31 -14.10
N SER A 24 8.78 -6.55 -14.38
CA SER A 24 9.91 -5.77 -13.86
C SER A 24 9.88 -5.61 -12.33
N LEU A 25 9.45 -6.65 -11.61
CA LEU A 25 9.40 -6.66 -10.14
C LEU A 25 10.80 -6.91 -9.55
N PRO A 26 11.07 -6.45 -8.31
CA PRO A 26 12.31 -6.79 -7.61
C PRO A 26 12.50 -8.31 -7.49
N ASP A 27 13.75 -8.79 -7.54
CA ASP A 27 14.06 -10.23 -7.50
C ASP A 27 13.54 -10.91 -6.23
N LEU A 28 13.53 -10.17 -5.11
CA LEU A 28 12.97 -10.61 -3.83
C LEU A 28 11.49 -11.03 -3.95
N VAL A 29 10.72 -10.41 -4.85
CA VAL A 29 9.30 -10.76 -5.07
C VAL A 29 9.17 -12.20 -5.55
N SER A 30 10.09 -12.68 -6.39
CA SER A 30 10.06 -14.06 -6.87
C SER A 30 10.25 -15.03 -5.73
N GLY A 31 11.25 -14.81 -4.87
CA GLY A 31 11.54 -15.68 -3.73
C GLY A 31 10.42 -15.72 -2.71
N VAL A 32 9.93 -14.54 -2.30
CA VAL A 32 8.79 -14.40 -1.39
C VAL A 32 7.55 -15.10 -1.94
N THR A 33 7.24 -14.89 -3.22
CA THR A 33 6.06 -15.50 -3.86
C THR A 33 6.18 -17.01 -3.93
N CYS A 34 7.35 -17.55 -4.29
CA CYS A 34 7.58 -19.00 -4.29
C CYS A 34 7.41 -19.60 -2.89
N ALA A 35 7.97 -18.97 -1.85
CA ALA A 35 7.82 -19.45 -0.47
C ALA A 35 6.35 -19.48 -0.02
N MET A 36 5.58 -18.44 -0.36
CA MET A 36 4.14 -18.38 -0.07
C MET A 36 3.35 -19.45 -0.82
N ILE A 37 3.67 -19.67 -2.11
CA ILE A 37 3.02 -20.70 -2.92
C ILE A 37 3.34 -22.10 -2.38
N ASP A 38 4.59 -22.37 -2.04
CA ASP A 38 5.01 -23.66 -1.49
C ASP A 38 4.26 -24.00 -0.20
N HIS A 39 4.09 -23.02 0.70
CA HIS A 39 3.27 -23.18 1.90
C HIS A 39 1.81 -23.46 1.56
N TYR A 40 1.22 -22.64 0.69
CA TYR A 40 -0.19 -22.77 0.31
C TYR A 40 -0.48 -24.10 -0.41
N VAL A 41 0.39 -24.55 -1.30
CA VAL A 41 0.27 -25.84 -2.01
C VAL A 41 0.35 -27.01 -1.04
N LYS A 42 1.29 -27.00 -0.08
CA LYS A 42 1.39 -28.04 0.95
C LYS A 42 0.09 -28.19 1.72
N GLU A 43 -0.54 -27.08 2.07
CA GLU A 43 -1.79 -27.10 2.80
C GLU A 43 -2.99 -27.54 1.95
N GLN A 44 -3.11 -27.05 0.71
CA GLN A 44 -4.15 -27.50 -0.22
C GLN A 44 -4.02 -28.99 -0.56
N PHE A 45 -2.78 -29.51 -0.60
CA PHE A 45 -2.53 -30.94 -0.75
C PHE A 45 -3.07 -31.73 0.45
N ASN A 46 -2.83 -31.25 1.68
CA ASN A 46 -3.36 -31.86 2.89
C ASN A 46 -4.90 -31.84 2.95
N GLN A 47 -5.54 -30.86 2.29
CA GLN A 47 -7.00 -30.74 2.19
C GLN A 47 -7.61 -31.54 1.02
N GLY A 48 -6.80 -32.06 0.09
CA GLY A 48 -7.28 -32.79 -1.09
C GLY A 48 -8.00 -31.92 -2.14
N THR A 49 -7.83 -30.60 -2.12
CA THR A 49 -8.57 -29.64 -2.97
C THR A 49 -7.81 -29.14 -4.21
N LEU A 50 -6.55 -29.57 -4.37
CA LEU A 50 -5.62 -29.08 -5.39
C LEU A 50 -5.99 -29.57 -6.79
N SER A 51 -6.13 -28.65 -7.74
CA SER A 51 -6.34 -28.96 -9.17
C SER A 51 -5.30 -28.21 -10.00
N GLU A 52 -4.73 -28.86 -11.02
CA GLU A 52 -3.66 -28.29 -11.85
C GLU A 52 -4.04 -26.96 -12.51
N LYS A 53 -5.27 -26.84 -13.03
CA LYS A 53 -5.77 -25.60 -13.64
C LYS A 53 -5.83 -24.42 -12.65
N LYS A 54 -5.84 -24.70 -11.35
CA LYS A 54 -5.81 -23.67 -10.30
C LYS A 54 -4.40 -23.15 -10.02
N ILE A 55 -3.33 -23.87 -10.39
CA ILE A 55 -1.95 -23.49 -10.04
C ILE A 55 -1.56 -22.18 -10.71
N SER A 56 -1.76 -22.01 -12.02
CA SER A 56 -1.41 -20.76 -12.70
C SER A 56 -2.19 -19.55 -12.16
N THR A 57 -3.49 -19.72 -11.92
CA THR A 57 -4.34 -18.66 -11.33
C THR A 57 -3.87 -18.31 -9.92
N MET A 58 -3.52 -19.32 -9.12
CA MET A 58 -2.97 -19.15 -7.78
C MET A 58 -1.63 -18.41 -7.82
N CYS A 59 -0.68 -18.78 -8.68
CA CYS A 59 0.61 -18.10 -8.80
C CYS A 59 0.42 -16.61 -9.12
N VAL A 60 -0.41 -16.30 -10.12
CA VAL A 60 -0.68 -14.92 -10.55
C VAL A 60 -1.40 -14.13 -9.45
N SER A 61 -2.35 -14.76 -8.74
CA SER A 61 -3.04 -14.15 -7.61
C SER A 61 -2.13 -13.92 -6.40
N MET A 62 -1.12 -14.78 -6.20
CA MET A 62 -0.12 -14.61 -5.16
C MET A 62 0.83 -13.46 -5.50
N ILE A 63 1.27 -13.35 -6.76
CA ILE A 63 2.03 -12.18 -7.25
C ILE A 63 1.22 -10.90 -7.01
N TYR A 64 -0.07 -10.91 -7.35
CA TYR A 64 -0.95 -9.76 -7.10
C TYR A 64 -1.01 -9.40 -5.61
N LEU A 65 -1.20 -10.38 -4.73
CA LEU A 65 -1.20 -10.16 -3.27
C LEU A 65 0.12 -9.53 -2.78
N VAL A 66 1.26 -10.04 -3.25
CA VAL A 66 2.60 -9.54 -2.89
C VAL A 66 2.81 -8.11 -3.42
N CYS A 67 2.32 -7.78 -4.62
CA CYS A 67 2.38 -6.42 -5.16
C CYS A 67 1.58 -5.42 -4.29
N ILE A 68 0.37 -5.80 -3.84
CA ILE A 68 -0.43 -4.97 -2.94
C ILE A 68 0.29 -4.77 -1.60
N ALA A 69 0.83 -5.85 -1.03
CA ALA A 69 1.55 -5.80 0.24
C ALA A 69 2.77 -4.89 0.13
N GLY A 70 3.60 -5.07 -0.91
CA GLY A 70 4.76 -4.23 -1.17
C GLY A 70 4.42 -2.76 -1.40
N SER A 71 3.40 -2.47 -2.22
CA SER A 71 2.95 -1.09 -2.43
C SER A 71 2.47 -0.43 -1.11
N THR A 72 1.79 -1.20 -0.26
CA THR A 72 1.39 -0.76 1.07
C THR A 72 2.62 -0.46 1.94
N MET A 73 3.61 -1.35 1.97
CA MET A 73 4.86 -1.13 2.71
C MET A 73 5.65 0.07 2.20
N GLN A 74 5.72 0.29 0.89
CA GLN A 74 6.37 1.47 0.30
C GLN A 74 5.67 2.76 0.72
N ARG A 75 4.33 2.78 0.75
CA ARG A 75 3.56 3.94 1.22
C ARG A 75 3.84 4.21 2.70
N LEU A 76 3.82 3.18 3.54
CA LEU A 76 4.13 3.30 4.98
C LEU A 76 5.56 3.81 5.19
N ALA A 77 6.53 3.27 4.46
CA ALA A 77 7.92 3.72 4.49
C ALA A 77 8.02 5.23 4.19
N CYS A 78 7.40 5.68 3.10
CA CYS A 78 7.40 7.09 2.73
C CYS A 78 6.73 7.98 3.78
N GLN A 79 5.64 7.52 4.43
CA GLN A 79 4.96 8.25 5.49
C GLN A 79 5.84 8.40 6.73
N THR A 80 6.45 7.29 7.18
CA THR A 80 7.35 7.27 8.35
C THR A 80 8.58 8.15 8.14
N LEU A 81 9.20 8.12 6.96
CA LEU A 81 10.37 8.96 6.67
C LEU A 81 10.02 10.46 6.57
N LYS A 82 8.79 10.79 6.17
CA LYS A 82 8.31 12.18 6.14
C LYS A 82 8.01 12.72 7.54
N SER A 83 7.38 11.91 8.41
CA SER A 83 7.06 12.33 9.78
C SER A 83 8.32 12.62 10.60
N GLU A 84 9.37 11.79 10.46
CA GLU A 84 10.63 11.98 11.18
C GLU A 84 11.34 13.30 10.79
N LYS A 85 11.32 13.66 9.49
CA LYS A 85 11.86 14.94 9.02
C LYS A 85 11.14 16.14 9.64
N LEU A 86 9.84 16.03 9.90
CA LEU A 86 9.06 17.08 10.54
C LEU A 86 9.34 17.19 12.04
N GLU A 87 9.55 16.06 12.73
CA GLU A 87 9.93 16.06 14.15
C GLU A 87 11.30 16.68 14.40
N CYS A 88 12.29 16.40 13.54
CA CYS A 88 13.61 17.00 13.65
C CYS A 88 13.57 18.53 13.50
N LYS A 89 12.75 19.06 12.58
CA LYS A 89 12.53 20.51 12.43
C LYS A 89 11.86 21.15 13.65
N ARG A 90 10.95 20.44 14.33
CA ARG A 90 10.28 20.96 15.53
C ARG A 90 11.23 21.03 16.73
N LYS A 91 12.10 20.01 16.91
CA LYS A 91 13.08 19.99 18.01
C LYS A 91 14.12 21.11 17.87
N SER A 92 14.65 21.32 16.67
CA SER A 92 15.61 22.40 16.42
C SER A 92 15.01 23.79 16.60
N GLN A 93 13.75 23.99 16.22
CA GLN A 93 13.06 25.27 16.43
C GLN A 93 12.75 25.53 17.93
N MET A 94 12.35 24.49 18.68
CA MET A 94 12.06 24.62 20.11
C MET A 94 13.32 24.91 20.94
N GLU A 95 14.45 24.30 20.59
CA GLU A 95 15.74 24.61 21.23
C GLU A 95 16.19 26.04 20.93
N TYR A 96 16.03 26.53 19.70
CA TYR A 96 16.40 27.91 19.37
C TYR A 96 15.55 28.97 20.11
N CYS A 97 14.24 28.72 20.29
CA CYS A 97 13.36 29.62 21.03
C CYS A 97 13.56 29.57 22.56
N SER A 98 14.10 28.46 23.12
CA SER A 98 14.35 28.36 24.56
C SER A 98 15.59 29.17 24.98
N PHE A 99 16.62 29.23 24.13
CA PHE A 99 17.80 30.08 24.37
C PHE A 99 17.49 31.58 24.25
N ALA A 100 16.65 31.99 23.31
CA ALA A 100 16.26 33.39 23.14
C ALA A 100 15.50 33.95 24.38
N ASN A 101 14.72 33.12 25.06
CA ASN A 101 13.95 33.54 26.23
C ASN A 101 14.69 33.41 27.57
N ALA A 102 15.77 32.63 27.63
CA ALA A 102 16.62 32.53 28.82
C ALA A 102 17.43 33.82 29.07
N GLY A 103 17.78 34.57 28.01
CA GLY A 103 18.46 35.86 28.12
C GLY A 103 17.58 37.01 28.59
N LEU A 104 16.26 36.98 28.32
CA LEU A 104 15.37 38.09 28.62
C LEU A 104 14.88 38.13 30.08
N LYS A 105 15.01 37.02 30.83
CA LYS A 105 14.62 36.96 32.24
C LYS A 105 15.70 37.45 33.22
N ARG A 106 16.94 37.67 32.78
CA ARG A 106 18.00 38.26 33.63
C ARG A 106 18.05 39.79 33.61
N ALA A 107 17.35 40.44 32.69
CA ALA A 107 17.36 41.90 32.55
C ALA A 107 16.13 42.61 33.18
N LYS A 108 15.21 41.88 33.83
CA LYS A 108 13.97 42.44 34.38
C LYS A 108 13.83 42.36 35.90
N GLN A 109 14.91 42.09 36.64
CA GLN A 109 14.86 42.15 38.10
C GLN A 109 15.17 43.55 38.70
N ASP A 110 15.54 44.54 37.86
CA ASP A 110 15.93 45.89 38.32
C ASP A 110 14.99 47.04 37.90
N SER A 111 13.75 46.79 37.47
CA SER A 111 12.79 47.89 37.25
C SER A 111 11.41 47.61 37.83
N LEU A 112 11.35 47.70 39.16
CA LEU A 112 10.13 47.85 39.93
C LEU A 112 9.90 49.35 40.17
N SER A 113 9.04 49.99 39.36
CA SER A 113 8.16 51.08 39.80
C SER A 113 7.30 51.62 38.64
N PHE A 114 6.01 51.82 38.94
CA PHE A 114 5.02 52.61 38.18
C PHE A 114 4.58 52.01 36.82
N THR A 115 3.31 51.95 36.41
CA THR A 115 2.11 52.66 36.82
C THR A 115 0.86 51.82 36.48
N LYS A 116 -0.21 52.12 37.19
CA LYS A 116 -1.54 51.52 37.15
C LYS A 116 -2.44 52.34 36.21
N GLU A 117 -3.02 51.74 35.16
CA GLU A 117 -4.22 52.27 34.44
C GLU A 117 -4.73 51.17 33.47
N LYS A 118 -5.88 50.53 33.72
CA LYS A 118 -7.28 50.88 33.36
C LYS A 118 -7.55 51.11 31.86
N GLY A 119 -8.44 50.28 31.30
CA GLY A 119 -9.16 50.50 30.03
C GLY A 119 -9.47 49.18 29.32
N LEU A 120 -10.63 48.51 29.51
CA LEU A 120 -11.89 48.70 28.76
C LEU A 120 -11.71 48.77 27.22
N ASN A 121 -12.12 47.73 26.49
CA ASN A 121 -13.34 47.73 25.65
C ASN A 121 -13.34 46.75 24.45
N ALA A 122 -14.57 46.25 24.20
CA ALA A 122 -15.19 45.87 22.92
C ALA A 122 -14.63 44.66 22.14
N SER A 123 -15.39 43.59 21.88
CA SER A 123 -16.70 43.44 21.19
C SER A 123 -16.65 43.59 19.67
N LYS A 124 -16.81 42.44 18.97
CA LYS A 124 -17.36 42.19 17.60
C LYS A 124 -16.97 40.75 17.23
N ARG A 125 -17.80 39.73 17.01
CA ARG A 125 -19.13 39.49 16.40
C ARG A 125 -19.19 39.68 14.87
N VAL A 126 -19.74 38.63 14.23
CA VAL A 126 -20.35 38.48 12.88
C VAL A 126 -19.35 38.38 11.69
N HIS A 127 -19.43 37.53 10.67
CA HIS A 127 -20.49 36.86 9.85
C HIS A 127 -19.91 35.54 9.27
N THR A 128 -20.57 34.38 9.22
CA THR A 128 -21.73 33.88 8.43
C THR A 128 -21.76 34.27 6.94
N ALA A 129 -21.43 33.33 6.06
CA ALA A 129 -21.83 33.35 4.66
C ALA A 129 -22.27 31.94 4.24
N GLU A 130 -23.60 31.74 4.23
CA GLU A 130 -24.27 30.72 3.43
C GLU A 130 -24.16 31.13 1.95
N MET A 131 -23.82 30.18 1.08
CA MET A 131 -24.13 30.28 -0.35
C MET A 131 -25.05 29.14 -0.75
N ASN A 132 -26.18 29.56 -1.29
CA ASN A 132 -27.31 28.80 -1.79
C ASN A 132 -27.12 28.44 -3.27
N VAL A 133 -27.67 27.27 -3.63
CA VAL A 133 -28.56 27.02 -4.79
C VAL A 133 -28.03 27.20 -6.22
N ALA A 134 -28.04 26.08 -6.96
CA ALA A 134 -28.61 25.92 -8.31
C ALA A 134 -28.55 24.41 -8.67
N GLU A 135 -29.54 23.59 -8.31
CA GLU A 135 -30.73 23.24 -9.10
C GLU A 135 -30.64 23.49 -10.63
N THR A 136 -30.35 22.43 -11.39
CA THR A 136 -30.75 22.30 -12.80
C THR A 136 -31.44 20.96 -13.00
N LYS A 137 -32.71 21.07 -13.40
CA LYS A 137 -33.65 19.99 -13.73
C LYS A 137 -33.35 19.34 -15.09
N PRO A 138 -33.95 18.16 -15.37
CA PRO A 138 -33.61 17.25 -16.46
C PRO A 138 -34.55 17.38 -17.66
N THR A 139 -34.16 16.84 -18.83
CA THR A 139 -35.00 16.12 -19.84
C THR A 139 -34.19 15.86 -21.13
N PRO A 140 -34.61 15.00 -22.07
CA PRO A 140 -35.47 13.81 -21.98
C PRO A 140 -34.90 12.55 -22.70
N GLU A 141 -35.50 11.42 -22.37
CA GLU A 141 -35.56 10.17 -23.14
C GLU A 141 -35.81 10.39 -24.64
N VAL A 142 -35.05 9.66 -25.47
CA VAL A 142 -35.50 9.28 -26.82
C VAL A 142 -35.43 7.76 -26.90
N GLN A 143 -36.62 7.15 -26.89
CA GLN A 143 -36.84 5.76 -27.27
C GLN A 143 -36.79 5.66 -28.81
N ALA A 144 -36.00 4.74 -29.33
CA ALA A 144 -36.14 4.26 -30.69
C ALA A 144 -35.88 2.75 -30.74
N SER A 145 -36.98 2.01 -30.69
CA SER A 145 -37.05 0.60 -31.03
C SER A 145 -36.90 0.44 -32.54
N ILE A 146 -35.83 -0.19 -33.02
CA ILE A 146 -35.76 -0.72 -34.38
C ILE A 146 -35.23 -2.16 -34.33
N SER A 147 -36.18 -3.09 -34.47
CA SER A 147 -35.97 -4.44 -34.97
C SER A 147 -35.36 -4.37 -36.36
N ASN A 148 -34.26 -5.10 -36.61
CA ASN A 148 -34.06 -5.77 -37.90
C ASN A 148 -32.98 -6.85 -37.84
N SER A 149 -33.40 -8.07 -38.15
CA SER A 149 -32.58 -9.23 -38.46
C SER A 149 -31.81 -9.03 -39.76
N GLY A 150 -30.47 -9.14 -39.70
CA GLY A 150 -29.63 -9.12 -40.89
C GLY A 150 -28.26 -9.73 -40.62
N LYS A 151 -28.07 -10.99 -41.03
CA LYS A 151 -26.76 -11.66 -41.09
C LYS A 151 -25.79 -10.83 -41.95
N ARG A 152 -24.75 -10.25 -41.34
CA ARG A 152 -23.50 -9.87 -42.02
C ARG A 152 -22.31 -10.18 -41.13
N LYS A 153 -21.33 -10.87 -41.71
CA LYS A 153 -19.98 -11.06 -41.15
C LYS A 153 -19.39 -9.67 -40.87
N ALA A 154 -19.02 -9.42 -39.62
CA ALA A 154 -18.30 -8.22 -39.21
C ALA A 154 -16.88 -8.63 -38.79
N GLU A 155 -15.95 -8.35 -39.68
CA GLU A 155 -14.52 -8.20 -39.41
C GLU A 155 -14.38 -7.03 -38.42
N LYS A 156 -13.87 -7.32 -37.22
CA LYS A 156 -13.87 -6.35 -36.12
C LYS A 156 -12.62 -5.49 -36.23
N MET A 157 -12.78 -4.33 -36.86
CA MET A 157 -11.88 -3.17 -36.79
C MET A 157 -11.60 -2.84 -35.32
N LEU A 158 -10.31 -2.77 -34.98
CA LEU A 158 -9.80 -2.23 -33.72
C LEU A 158 -9.89 -0.71 -33.80
N GLU A 159 -10.84 -0.13 -33.06
CA GLU A 159 -10.85 1.31 -32.75
C GLU A 159 -9.79 1.61 -31.68
N PRO A 160 -9.08 2.76 -31.77
CA PRO A 160 -8.17 3.25 -30.76
C PRO A 160 -8.89 4.28 -29.86
N GLU A 161 -9.21 3.92 -28.62
CA GLU A 161 -9.81 4.88 -27.68
C GLU A 161 -9.07 4.88 -26.33
N ASP A 162 -8.57 6.08 -26.04
CA ASP A 162 -8.51 6.80 -24.78
C ASP A 162 -7.41 6.55 -23.73
N CYS A 163 -6.57 7.58 -23.62
CA CYS A 163 -5.67 7.86 -22.50
C CYS A 163 -6.47 8.06 -21.20
N PHE A 164 -6.33 7.11 -20.27
CA PHE A 164 -6.73 7.28 -18.88
C PHE A 164 -5.63 8.01 -18.10
N ASP A 165 -5.50 9.32 -18.31
CA ASP A 165 -4.74 10.20 -17.44
C ASP A 165 -5.70 10.86 -16.44
N GLN A 166 -5.89 10.23 -15.27
CA GLN A 166 -6.24 10.86 -13.97
C GLN A 166 -6.63 9.79 -12.93
N LEU A 167 -5.63 9.28 -12.21
CA LEU A 167 -5.81 8.62 -10.92
C LEU A 167 -4.82 9.23 -9.92
N ASP A 168 -4.85 10.56 -9.80
CA ASP A 168 -4.36 11.28 -8.64
C ASP A 168 -5.57 11.74 -7.83
N ASN A 169 -5.47 11.61 -6.51
CA ASN A 169 -6.46 11.95 -5.47
C ASN A 169 -7.44 10.83 -5.08
N PHE A 170 -6.90 9.71 -4.60
CA PHE A 170 -7.56 9.01 -3.49
C PHE A 170 -7.15 9.73 -2.19
N ASP A 171 -7.86 10.80 -1.85
CA ASP A 171 -7.80 11.44 -0.54
C ASP A 171 -8.44 10.48 0.47
N ALA A 172 -7.64 9.52 0.93
CA ALA A 172 -8.00 8.63 2.00
C ALA A 172 -7.87 9.41 3.31
N ASP A 173 -8.95 10.15 3.63
CA ASP A 173 -9.24 10.69 4.96
C ASP A 173 -9.58 9.51 5.91
N LEU A 174 -8.62 8.61 6.04
CA LEU A 174 -8.62 7.52 7.01
C LEU A 174 -8.21 8.16 8.33
N ALA A 175 -9.22 8.53 9.12
CA ALA A 175 -9.09 8.91 10.51
C ALA A 175 -8.27 7.84 11.25
N TYR A 176 -6.96 8.07 11.32
CA TYR A 176 -6.01 7.25 12.03
C TYR A 176 -6.30 7.48 13.51
N SER A 177 -7.10 6.59 14.10
CA SER A 177 -7.30 6.52 15.54
C SER A 177 -5.91 6.53 16.18
N SER A 178 -5.58 7.64 16.83
CA SER A 178 -4.32 7.85 17.53
C SER A 178 -4.21 6.79 18.63
N VAL A 179 -3.56 5.68 18.30
CA VAL A 179 -3.22 4.65 19.28
C VAL A 179 -2.09 5.25 20.12
N ASP A 180 -2.35 5.40 21.42
CA ASP A 180 -1.45 5.96 22.42
C ASP A 180 -0.04 5.35 22.32
N ALA A 181 0.87 6.07 21.67
CA ALA A 181 2.26 5.66 21.45
C ALA A 181 3.15 5.82 22.71
N SER A 182 2.56 6.09 23.87
CA SER A 182 3.29 6.64 25.02
C SER A 182 3.96 5.62 25.95
N LYS A 183 4.07 4.33 25.61
CA LYS A 183 4.63 3.35 26.57
C LYS A 183 5.50 2.22 26.02
N CYS A 184 6.15 2.42 24.88
CA CYS A 184 7.22 1.53 24.44
C CYS A 184 8.57 2.23 24.59
N SER A 185 9.24 1.99 25.73
CA SER A 185 10.67 2.29 25.92
C SER A 185 11.48 1.38 24.99
N LEU A 186 11.57 1.75 23.72
CA LEU A 186 12.35 1.05 22.70
C LEU A 186 13.84 1.32 22.92
N ASN A 187 14.64 0.24 22.98
CA ASN A 187 16.08 0.34 23.02
C ASN A 187 16.58 1.18 21.83
N PRO A 188 17.52 2.12 22.02
CA PRO A 188 18.00 3.01 20.94
C PRO A 188 18.60 2.25 19.75
N THR A 189 19.13 1.04 19.96
CA THR A 189 19.61 0.14 18.90
C THR A 189 18.50 -0.48 18.04
N GLN A 190 17.28 -0.66 18.56
CA GLN A 190 16.14 -1.12 17.75
C GLN A 190 15.63 -0.04 16.79
N ASN A 191 15.78 1.23 17.15
CA ASN A 191 15.31 2.36 16.35
C ASN A 191 16.12 2.50 15.04
N VAL A 192 17.45 2.41 15.12
CA VAL A 192 18.34 2.54 13.94
C VAL A 192 18.07 1.45 12.90
N ASN A 193 17.87 0.20 13.33
CA ASN A 193 17.56 -0.90 12.43
C ASN A 193 16.17 -0.75 11.79
N SER A 194 15.19 -0.22 12.54
CA SER A 194 13.86 0.04 12.00
C SER A 194 13.89 1.11 10.91
N LEU A 195 14.61 2.22 11.13
CA LEU A 195 14.71 3.31 10.16
C LEU A 195 15.35 2.84 8.85
N ARG A 196 16.44 2.06 8.94
CA ARG A 196 17.10 1.49 7.76
C ARG A 196 16.19 0.56 6.96
N GLY A 197 15.32 -0.20 7.64
CA GLY A 197 14.32 -1.05 6.98
C GLY A 197 13.28 -0.24 6.21
N TRP A 198 12.82 0.88 6.78
CA TRP A 198 11.91 1.79 6.08
C TRP A 198 12.58 2.48 4.90
N GLN A 199 13.82 2.95 5.06
CA GLN A 199 14.58 3.52 3.96
C GLN A 199 14.75 2.54 2.80
N THR A 200 15.14 1.30 3.12
CA THR A 200 15.23 0.21 2.13
C THR A 200 13.92 0.06 1.35
N TRP A 201 12.78 -0.04 2.05
CA TRP A 201 11.47 -0.16 1.40
C TRP A 201 11.16 1.01 0.48
N SER A 202 11.47 2.25 0.89
CA SER A 202 11.20 3.45 0.10
C SER A 202 12.07 3.56 -1.17
N GLU A 203 13.29 3.00 -1.14
CA GLU A 203 14.24 3.06 -2.24
C GLU A 203 14.06 1.91 -3.26
N GLN A 204 13.31 0.86 -2.91
CA GLN A 204 13.01 -0.23 -3.83
C GLN A 204 12.29 0.27 -5.09
N LYS A 205 12.50 -0.42 -6.22
CA LYS A 205 11.65 -0.27 -7.41
C LYS A 205 10.18 -0.39 -7.01
N SER A 206 9.30 0.38 -7.65
CA SER A 206 7.87 0.34 -7.36
C SER A 206 7.32 -1.09 -7.40
N TRP A 207 6.61 -1.49 -6.35
CA TRP A 207 5.90 -2.77 -6.25
C TRP A 207 4.48 -2.70 -6.84
N ASN A 208 3.96 -1.49 -7.06
CA ASN A 208 2.60 -1.31 -7.56
C ASN A 208 2.50 -1.79 -9.02
N ARG A 209 1.56 -2.69 -9.30
CA ARG A 209 1.26 -3.16 -10.66
C ARG A 209 -0.24 -3.18 -10.86
N ASP A 210 -0.66 -2.55 -11.95
CA ASP A 210 -2.05 -2.61 -12.39
C ASP A 210 -2.43 -4.07 -12.70
N LEU A 211 -3.63 -4.46 -12.28
CA LEU A 211 -4.22 -5.75 -12.59
C LEU A 211 -4.34 -5.97 -14.12
N ILE A 212 -4.50 -4.90 -14.92
CA ILE A 212 -4.49 -4.95 -16.39
C ILE A 212 -3.13 -5.44 -16.91
N LEU A 213 -2.04 -4.94 -16.33
CA LEU A 213 -0.69 -5.35 -16.71
C LEU A 213 -0.43 -6.80 -16.32
N ILE A 214 -0.88 -7.21 -15.13
CA ILE A 214 -0.79 -8.61 -14.67
C ILE A 214 -1.59 -9.55 -15.59
N GLU A 215 -2.81 -9.17 -15.98
CA GLU A 215 -3.65 -9.92 -16.93
C GLU A 215 -2.93 -10.13 -18.26
N LYS A 216 -2.37 -9.06 -18.83
CA LYS A 216 -1.61 -9.11 -20.10
C LYS A 216 -0.39 -10.03 -20.01
N SER A 217 0.37 -9.98 -18.92
CA SER A 217 1.57 -10.81 -18.73
C SER A 217 1.25 -12.29 -18.50
N ALA A 218 0.13 -12.60 -17.86
CA ALA A 218 -0.23 -13.96 -17.46
C ALA A 218 -1.23 -14.66 -18.38
N CYS A 219 -1.91 -13.92 -19.26
CA CYS A 219 -3.07 -14.40 -20.03
C CYS A 219 -4.18 -14.97 -19.13
N ILE A 220 -4.37 -14.41 -17.92
CA ILE A 220 -5.44 -14.78 -16.99
C ILE A 220 -6.32 -13.56 -16.75
N SER A 221 -7.64 -13.74 -16.90
CA SER A 221 -8.57 -12.63 -16.77
C SER A 221 -8.49 -11.94 -15.41
N ARG A 222 -8.60 -10.60 -15.38
CA ARG A 222 -8.64 -9.82 -14.12
C ARG A 222 -9.66 -10.36 -13.13
N ARG A 223 -10.85 -10.73 -13.64
CA ARG A 223 -11.94 -11.30 -12.83
C ARG A 223 -11.52 -12.61 -12.14
N MET A 224 -10.77 -13.48 -12.82
CA MET A 224 -10.28 -14.71 -12.22
C MET A 224 -9.21 -14.44 -11.14
N ILE A 225 -8.27 -13.53 -11.42
CA ILE A 225 -7.22 -13.14 -10.47
C ILE A 225 -7.86 -12.55 -9.21
N HIS A 226 -8.75 -11.58 -9.38
CA HIS A 226 -9.44 -10.91 -8.28
C HIS A 226 -10.32 -11.87 -7.49
N ASN A 227 -11.14 -12.70 -8.15
CA ASN A 227 -11.99 -13.69 -7.48
C ASN A 227 -11.17 -14.71 -6.68
N PHE A 228 -10.06 -15.19 -7.24
CA PHE A 228 -9.23 -16.15 -6.55
C PHE A 228 -8.52 -15.51 -5.35
N CYS A 229 -7.92 -14.33 -5.55
CA CYS A 229 -7.25 -13.58 -4.50
C CYS A 229 -8.22 -13.25 -3.35
N SER A 230 -9.37 -12.64 -3.65
CA SER A 230 -10.37 -12.22 -2.65
C SER A 230 -10.96 -13.36 -1.85
N LYS A 231 -11.27 -14.50 -2.49
CA LYS A 231 -11.92 -15.63 -1.82
C LYS A 231 -10.96 -16.54 -1.07
N ASN A 232 -9.74 -16.73 -1.58
CA ASN A 232 -8.84 -17.78 -1.08
C ASN A 232 -7.60 -17.21 -0.37
N LEU A 233 -6.98 -16.17 -0.93
CA LEU A 233 -5.68 -15.68 -0.43
C LEU A 233 -5.86 -14.55 0.59
N PHE A 234 -6.74 -13.59 0.31
CA PHE A 234 -6.90 -12.39 1.12
C PHE A 234 -7.42 -12.65 2.55
N PRO A 235 -8.34 -13.59 2.80
CA PRO A 235 -8.72 -13.97 4.16
C PRO A 235 -7.54 -14.49 4.98
N ARG A 236 -6.51 -15.02 4.29
CA ARG A 236 -5.33 -15.64 4.87
C ARG A 236 -4.06 -14.79 4.71
N ARG A 237 -4.21 -13.52 4.32
CA ARG A 237 -3.08 -12.65 3.96
C ARG A 237 -2.05 -12.49 5.09
N ALA A 238 -2.48 -12.44 6.35
CA ALA A 238 -1.56 -12.29 7.48
C ALA A 238 -0.61 -13.50 7.58
N GLU A 239 -1.16 -14.71 7.56
CA GLU A 239 -0.41 -15.96 7.59
C GLU A 239 0.50 -16.11 6.37
N LEU A 240 -0.01 -15.79 5.17
CA LEU A 240 0.79 -15.88 3.94
C LEU A 240 1.96 -14.87 3.95
N LEU A 241 1.73 -13.64 4.38
CA LEU A 241 2.78 -12.62 4.47
C LEU A 241 3.80 -12.94 5.57
N GLU A 242 3.39 -13.63 6.64
CA GLU A 242 4.31 -14.16 7.65
C GLU A 242 5.28 -15.18 7.05
N ARG A 243 4.80 -16.10 6.21
CA ARG A 243 5.68 -17.02 5.46
C ARG A 243 6.63 -16.30 4.51
N GLY A 244 6.15 -15.25 3.84
CA GLY A 244 7.00 -14.38 3.05
C GLY A 244 8.09 -13.68 3.87
N GLN A 245 7.74 -13.22 5.07
CA GLN A 245 8.65 -12.59 6.02
C GLN A 245 9.70 -13.56 6.55
N GLU A 246 9.32 -14.80 6.90
CA GLU A 246 10.25 -15.86 7.32
C GLU A 246 11.29 -16.16 6.23
N TRP A 247 10.87 -16.16 4.95
CA TRP A 247 11.78 -16.34 3.82
C TRP A 247 12.76 -15.17 3.71
N LEU A 248 12.28 -13.93 3.80
CA LEU A 248 13.13 -12.73 3.77
C LEU A 248 14.16 -12.71 4.90
N GLN A 249 13.78 -13.17 6.10
CA GLN A 249 14.71 -13.26 7.24
C GLN A 249 15.83 -14.27 6.99
N LYS A 250 15.50 -15.45 6.48
CA LYS A 250 16.49 -16.48 6.11
C LYS A 250 17.45 -15.98 5.02
N GLU A 251 16.93 -15.26 4.04
CA GLU A 251 17.75 -14.65 2.98
C GLU A 251 18.62 -13.49 3.48
N ALA A 252 18.21 -12.80 4.55
CA ALA A 252 19.05 -11.79 5.19
C ALA A 252 20.22 -12.43 5.95
N GLU A 253 20.00 -13.58 6.59
CA GLU A 253 21.02 -14.36 7.31
C GLU A 253 22.09 -14.96 6.38
N SER A 254 21.75 -15.23 5.11
CA SER A 254 22.69 -15.76 4.11
C SER A 254 23.69 -14.71 3.57
N GLY A 255 23.63 -13.47 4.07
CA GLY A 255 24.59 -12.42 3.73
C GLY A 255 24.05 -11.33 2.81
N CYS A 256 22.76 -11.37 2.44
CA CYS A 256 22.13 -10.33 1.62
C CYS A 256 21.71 -9.06 2.40
N GLY A 257 22.03 -8.98 3.70
CA GLY A 257 22.32 -7.74 4.43
C GLY A 257 21.22 -6.67 4.54
N SER A 258 19.98 -6.95 4.14
CA SER A 258 18.89 -5.99 4.20
C SER A 258 17.79 -6.44 5.15
N TYR A 259 17.77 -5.84 6.35
CA TYR A 259 16.66 -5.96 7.28
C TYR A 259 15.47 -5.18 6.73
N MET A 260 14.59 -5.86 5.99
CA MET A 260 13.33 -5.25 5.58
C MET A 260 12.39 -5.12 6.77
N ALA A 261 11.67 -3.98 6.85
CA ALA A 261 10.59 -3.81 7.81
C ALA A 261 9.56 -4.93 7.65
N ASN A 262 8.91 -5.31 8.76
CA ASN A 262 8.04 -6.48 8.82
C ASN A 262 6.89 -6.40 7.81
N LEU A 263 6.90 -7.29 6.81
CA LEU A 263 5.92 -7.39 5.75
C LEU A 263 4.49 -7.63 6.29
N THR A 264 4.35 -8.26 7.46
CA THR A 264 3.04 -8.51 8.07
C THR A 264 2.35 -7.22 8.51
N THR A 265 3.08 -6.11 8.67
CA THR A 265 2.50 -4.78 8.94
C THR A 265 1.51 -4.37 7.85
N ALA A 266 1.73 -4.81 6.61
CA ALA A 266 0.80 -4.54 5.51
C ALA A 266 -0.56 -5.23 5.72
N ALA A 267 -0.61 -6.39 6.38
CA ALA A 267 -1.81 -7.23 6.43
C ALA A 267 -3.04 -6.53 7.03
N SER A 268 -2.85 -5.67 8.03
CA SER A 268 -3.95 -4.93 8.68
C SER A 268 -4.43 -3.71 7.86
N ILE A 269 -3.60 -3.22 6.93
CA ILE A 269 -3.82 -1.96 6.20
C ILE A 269 -4.21 -2.22 4.73
N MET A 270 -3.82 -3.36 4.19
CA MET A 270 -4.16 -3.76 2.83
C MET A 270 -5.67 -3.79 2.63
N VAL A 271 -6.11 -3.17 1.54
CA VAL A 271 -7.49 -3.23 1.05
C VAL A 271 -7.43 -3.75 -0.37
N LEU A 272 -8.31 -4.69 -0.72
CA LEU A 272 -8.49 -5.09 -2.11
C LEU A 272 -9.25 -3.99 -2.84
N GLY A 273 -8.69 -3.52 -3.95
CA GLY A 273 -9.41 -2.66 -4.88
C GLY A 273 -10.68 -3.34 -5.41
N LYS A 274 -11.64 -2.53 -5.85
CA LYS A 274 -12.75 -3.02 -6.67
C LYS A 274 -12.18 -3.52 -8.01
N PRO A 275 -12.68 -4.65 -8.54
CA PRO A 275 -12.21 -5.24 -9.78
C PRO A 275 -12.45 -4.34 -11.00
#